data_AF-A0A7Y3EQF1-F1
#
_entry.id   AF-A0A7Y3EQF1-F1
#
_cell.length_a   1.000
_cell.length_b   1.000
_cell.length_c   1.000
_cell.angle_alpha   90.00
_cell.angle_beta   90.00
_cell.angle_gamma   90.00
#
_symmetry.space_group_name_H-M   'P 1'
#
loop_
_entity.id
_entity.type
_entity.pdbx_description
1 polymer ?
#
loop_
_entity_poly.entity_id
_entity_poly.type
_entity_poly.pdbx_seq_one_letter_code
_entity_poly.pdbx_strand_id
1 'polypeptide(L)'
;MSSNKKYWKNIEELKPGNADSVEALKHKEFVQEIPVDEFLGDKDKLESSSTSRRDFLKYVGFSTAAASLAACEGPVIRSIPYVVQPEQIVPGVANYYATAIANGYDFASLLIKTREGRPIKVENNQMAQTHGSANARVHASVLDLYDSYRVMAPMKNGEASSWTELENDLKAKFDELNGGGRDIVLLTQTFASPSTSKLIDELKSKYSNLRHVVYDAISESAALDAFEAKYGERGMANYDFSKAEVIVSVGADFLGDWQGGGFDAGYAKGRIPHDGKMSYHVQFESNMTITGGKADKRVSLKPSEQRVVLAKLYGKIAGSAVPGTLSARLEDAVDKAAAALQQAGNKAVLVSGIQDADAQTLVLEINAALSSEVMNTEQMIKTRQGSDSQLKTLISDMNSGKVGALVM
;
A
#
# COMPACT_ATOMS: atom_id res chain seq x y z
N MET A 1 6.77 -55.73 -17.30
CA MET A 1 8.09 -55.98 -16.68
C MET A 1 8.44 -54.79 -15.81
N SER A 2 8.17 -54.86 -14.51
CA SER A 2 8.49 -53.79 -13.56
C SER A 2 10.00 -53.78 -13.31
N SER A 3 10.71 -52.76 -13.80
CA SER A 3 12.11 -52.55 -13.40
C SER A 3 12.12 -52.01 -11.96
N ASN A 4 12.24 -52.90 -10.98
CA ASN A 4 12.63 -52.48 -9.64
C ASN A 4 14.05 -51.92 -9.73
N LYS A 5 14.18 -50.59 -9.83
CA LYS A 5 15.47 -49.91 -9.80
C LYS A 5 16.03 -50.06 -8.40
N LYS A 6 17.06 -50.91 -8.24
CA LYS A 6 17.79 -51.09 -6.99
C LYS A 6 18.71 -49.88 -6.82
N TYR A 7 18.52 -49.11 -5.76
CA TYR A 7 19.37 -47.97 -5.41
C TYR A 7 20.38 -48.44 -4.37
N TRP A 8 21.66 -48.47 -4.76
CA TRP A 8 22.76 -48.85 -3.86
C TRP A 8 23.14 -47.66 -2.99
N LYS A 9 23.14 -47.84 -1.67
CA LYS A 9 23.50 -46.80 -0.69
C LYS A 9 24.97 -46.84 -0.29
N ASN A 10 25.66 -47.95 -0.54
CA ASN A 10 27.08 -48.12 -0.26
C ASN A 10 27.76 -49.00 -1.32
N ILE A 11 29.10 -48.97 -1.37
CA ILE A 11 29.92 -49.70 -2.35
C ILE A 11 29.88 -51.22 -2.12
N GLU A 12 29.64 -51.67 -0.87
CA GLU A 12 29.59 -53.09 -0.52
C GLU A 12 28.32 -53.78 -1.05
N GLU A 13 27.20 -53.06 -1.21
CA GLU A 13 25.97 -53.54 -1.86
C GLU A 13 26.14 -53.83 -3.37
N LEU A 14 27.25 -53.39 -3.97
CA LEU A 14 27.56 -53.59 -5.39
C LEU A 14 28.30 -54.92 -5.67
N LYS A 15 28.95 -55.53 -4.66
CA LYS A 15 29.78 -56.72 -4.83
C LYS A 15 28.93 -58.01 -4.78
N PRO A 16 28.92 -58.86 -5.83
CA PRO A 16 28.17 -60.10 -5.85
C PRO A 16 28.85 -61.13 -4.94
N GLY A 17 28.45 -61.14 -3.66
CA GLY A 17 29.00 -62.00 -2.61
C GLY A 17 28.80 -61.43 -1.20
N ASN A 18 28.59 -60.12 -1.07
CA ASN A 18 28.33 -59.44 0.21
C ASN A 18 26.85 -59.05 0.39
N ALA A 19 25.95 -59.50 -0.50
CA ALA A 19 24.53 -59.14 -0.44
C ALA A 19 23.89 -59.63 0.86
N ASP A 20 24.11 -60.89 1.25
CA ASP A 20 23.48 -61.48 2.44
C ASP A 20 24.05 -60.89 3.74
N SER A 21 25.34 -60.55 3.79
CA SER A 21 25.96 -59.94 4.97
C SER A 21 25.56 -58.47 5.14
N VAL A 22 25.41 -57.73 4.05
CA VAL A 22 24.95 -56.33 4.09
C VAL A 22 23.45 -56.25 4.38
N GLU A 23 22.63 -57.17 3.84
CA GLU A 23 21.18 -57.22 4.10
C GLU A 23 20.88 -57.64 5.56
N ALA A 24 21.67 -58.54 6.13
CA ALA A 24 21.60 -58.89 7.56
C ALA A 24 21.99 -57.74 8.50
N LEU A 25 22.90 -56.85 8.08
CA LEU A 25 23.33 -55.68 8.85
C LEU A 25 22.47 -54.43 8.60
N LYS A 26 21.74 -54.38 7.49
CA LYS A 26 20.91 -53.22 7.07
C LYS A 26 19.83 -52.85 8.09
N HIS A 27 19.44 -53.81 8.92
CA HIS A 27 18.43 -53.68 9.97
C HIS A 27 19.01 -53.86 11.39
N LYS A 28 20.35 -53.97 11.53
CA LYS A 28 21.02 -54.16 12.81
C LYS A 28 21.98 -53.00 13.08
N GLU A 29 21.61 -52.15 14.02
CA GLU A 29 22.46 -51.02 14.46
C GLU A 29 23.68 -51.49 15.29
N PHE A 30 23.63 -52.71 15.83
CA PHE A 30 24.71 -53.34 16.60
C PHE A 30 25.14 -54.68 15.98
N VAL A 31 26.46 -54.96 16.01
CA VAL A 31 27.08 -56.15 15.40
C VAL A 31 26.68 -57.45 16.11
N GLN A 32 26.26 -57.38 17.37
CA GLN A 32 25.71 -58.48 18.16
C GLN A 32 24.25 -58.20 18.49
N GLU A 33 23.39 -59.22 18.42
CA GLU A 33 22.02 -59.11 18.93
C GLU A 33 22.09 -58.84 20.43
N ILE A 34 21.54 -57.71 20.83
CA ILE A 34 21.32 -57.41 22.25
C ILE A 34 20.31 -58.46 22.72
N PRO A 35 20.58 -59.22 23.79
CA PRO A 35 19.70 -60.29 24.26
C PRO A 35 18.47 -59.67 24.94
N VAL A 36 17.57 -59.09 24.14
CA VAL A 36 16.31 -58.52 24.62
C VAL A 36 15.28 -59.61 24.89
N ASP A 37 15.23 -60.68 24.08
CA ASP A 37 14.22 -61.74 24.25
C ASP A 37 14.52 -62.67 25.45
N GLU A 38 15.79 -62.99 25.70
CA GLU A 38 16.19 -63.80 26.86
C GLU A 38 16.00 -63.05 28.20
N PHE A 39 15.84 -61.73 28.14
CA PHE A 39 15.74 -60.85 29.31
C PHE A 39 14.34 -60.23 29.52
N LEU A 40 13.61 -59.89 28.45
CA LEU A 40 12.26 -59.30 28.50
C LEU A 40 11.14 -60.33 28.23
N GLY A 41 11.45 -61.46 27.60
CA GLY A 41 10.45 -62.50 27.27
C GLY A 41 10.05 -63.38 28.47
N ASP A 42 10.84 -63.36 29.54
CA ASP A 42 10.69 -64.23 30.70
C ASP A 42 10.16 -63.43 31.90
N LYS A 43 8.84 -63.22 31.94
CA LYS A 43 8.15 -62.43 33.00
C LYS A 43 8.54 -62.88 34.42
N ASP A 44 8.78 -64.17 34.62
CA ASP A 44 9.15 -64.75 35.91
C ASP A 44 10.56 -64.37 36.37
N LYS A 45 11.50 -64.10 35.44
CA LYS A 45 12.84 -63.57 35.77
C LYS A 45 12.81 -62.08 36.09
N LEU A 46 11.90 -61.33 35.48
CA LEU A 46 11.77 -59.89 35.69
C LEU A 46 11.16 -59.57 37.07
N GLU A 47 10.21 -60.38 37.55
CA GLU A 47 9.61 -60.22 38.88
C GLU A 47 10.48 -60.76 40.03
N SER A 48 11.35 -61.73 39.76
CA SER A 48 12.23 -62.34 40.78
C SER A 48 13.61 -61.71 40.91
N SER A 49 14.04 -60.86 39.97
CA SER A 49 15.33 -60.16 40.06
C SER A 49 15.23 -58.93 40.97
N SER A 50 15.98 -58.93 42.08
CA SER A 50 16.26 -57.70 42.81
C SER A 50 17.20 -56.84 41.95
N THR A 51 16.65 -55.96 41.12
CA THR A 51 17.43 -55.12 40.21
C THR A 51 18.47 -54.32 41.00
N SER A 52 19.76 -54.61 40.78
CA SER A 52 20.83 -53.88 41.44
C SER A 52 20.84 -52.42 40.96
N ARG A 53 21.33 -51.48 41.77
CA ARG A 53 21.50 -50.06 41.34
C ARG A 53 22.24 -49.94 40.01
N ARG A 54 23.16 -50.87 39.72
CA ARG A 54 23.92 -50.93 38.47
C ARG A 54 23.03 -51.28 37.28
N ASP A 55 22.09 -52.21 37.45
CA ASP A 55 21.22 -52.63 36.35
C ASP A 55 20.13 -51.58 36.08
N PHE A 56 19.62 -50.92 37.11
CA PHE A 56 18.76 -49.74 36.95
C PHE A 56 19.45 -48.62 36.15
N LEU A 57 20.72 -48.31 36.45
CA LEU A 57 21.48 -47.31 35.71
C LEU A 57 21.75 -47.71 34.26
N LYS A 58 21.91 -49.01 33.97
CA LYS A 58 21.98 -49.51 32.58
C LYS A 58 20.64 -49.31 31.87
N TYR A 59 19.50 -49.62 32.50
CA TYR A 59 18.17 -49.41 31.91
C TYR A 59 17.88 -47.95 31.62
N VAL A 60 18.09 -47.08 32.60
CA VAL A 60 17.87 -45.63 32.43
C VAL A 60 18.85 -45.06 31.42
N GLY A 61 20.12 -45.46 31.47
CA GLY A 61 21.13 -45.03 30.49
C GLY A 61 20.77 -45.42 29.06
N PHE A 62 20.36 -46.67 28.83
CA PHE A 62 20.02 -47.17 27.50
C PHE A 62 18.70 -46.58 26.98
N SER A 63 17.67 -46.50 27.81
CA SER A 63 16.38 -45.90 27.43
C SER A 63 16.47 -44.39 27.17
N THR A 64 17.26 -43.66 27.97
CA THR A 64 17.51 -42.22 27.75
C THR A 64 18.34 -42.01 26.48
N ALA A 65 19.37 -42.84 26.25
CA ALA A 65 20.18 -42.76 25.03
C ALA A 65 19.35 -43.07 23.77
N ALA A 66 18.52 -44.12 23.79
CA ALA A 66 17.64 -44.49 22.68
C ALA A 66 16.57 -43.40 22.41
N ALA A 67 15.95 -42.85 23.46
CA ALA A 67 15.01 -41.74 23.32
C ALA A 67 15.68 -40.47 22.79
N SER A 68 16.93 -40.19 23.19
CA SER A 68 17.70 -39.05 22.67
C SER A 68 18.08 -39.23 21.20
N LEU A 69 18.39 -40.45 20.74
CA LEU A 69 18.65 -40.76 19.33
C LEU A 69 17.39 -40.60 18.47
N ALA A 70 16.24 -41.10 18.94
CA ALA A 70 14.95 -40.92 18.26
C ALA A 70 14.49 -39.45 18.24
N ALA A 71 14.84 -38.67 19.27
CA ALA A 71 14.59 -37.21 19.31
C ALA A 71 15.55 -36.40 18.42
N CYS A 72 16.60 -37.02 17.85
CA CYS A 72 17.55 -36.40 16.93
C CYS A 72 17.25 -36.67 15.44
N GLU A 73 16.19 -37.40 15.09
CA GLU A 73 15.75 -37.51 13.70
C GLU A 73 15.02 -36.23 13.27
N GLY A 74 15.74 -35.36 12.55
CA GLY A 74 15.16 -34.17 11.94
C GLY A 74 14.04 -34.53 10.96
N PRO A 75 13.02 -33.64 10.80
CA PRO A 75 11.90 -33.91 9.91
C PRO A 75 12.37 -34.14 8.46
N VAL A 76 11.73 -35.08 7.76
CA VAL A 76 12.01 -35.32 6.34
C VAL A 76 11.52 -34.13 5.51
N ILE A 77 12.44 -33.31 5.03
CA ILE A 77 12.14 -32.17 4.14
C ILE A 77 12.00 -32.68 2.70
N ARG A 78 10.84 -32.42 2.08
CA ARG A 78 10.57 -32.80 0.68
C ARG A 78 10.86 -31.64 -0.27
N SER A 79 11.51 -31.92 -1.39
CA SER A 79 11.67 -30.97 -2.51
C SER A 79 10.79 -31.40 -3.68
N ILE A 80 9.79 -30.57 -4.01
CA ILE A 80 8.82 -30.88 -5.07
C ILE A 80 9.16 -30.00 -6.29
N PRO A 81 9.63 -30.58 -7.42
CA PRO A 81 9.90 -29.81 -8.63
C PRO A 81 8.60 -29.46 -9.38
N TYR A 82 8.70 -28.54 -10.33
CA TYR A 82 7.61 -28.25 -11.26
C TYR A 82 7.26 -29.50 -12.08
N VAL A 83 5.97 -29.74 -12.30
CA VAL A 83 5.50 -30.75 -13.26
C VAL A 83 5.82 -30.29 -14.69
N VAL A 84 5.51 -29.03 -14.98
CA VAL A 84 5.90 -28.33 -16.21
C VAL A 84 6.52 -27.00 -15.78
N GLN A 85 7.83 -26.87 -15.98
CA GLN A 85 8.56 -25.68 -15.56
C GLN A 85 8.35 -24.53 -16.56
N PRO A 86 7.93 -23.33 -16.12
CA PRO A 86 7.92 -22.16 -16.97
C PRO A 86 9.34 -21.74 -17.33
N GLU A 87 9.58 -21.42 -18.60
CA GLU A 87 10.91 -21.01 -19.12
C GLU A 87 11.50 -19.82 -18.35
N GLN A 88 10.65 -18.87 -17.98
CA GLN A 88 11.05 -17.64 -17.28
C GLN A 88 11.41 -17.84 -15.81
N ILE A 89 11.19 -19.03 -15.24
CA ILE A 89 11.44 -19.29 -13.82
C ILE A 89 12.60 -20.26 -13.67
N VAL A 90 13.68 -19.75 -13.08
CA VAL A 90 14.82 -20.56 -12.63
C VAL A 90 14.77 -20.65 -11.10
N PRO A 91 14.50 -21.84 -10.51
CA PRO A 91 14.48 -22.01 -9.06
C PRO A 91 15.80 -21.55 -8.44
N GLY A 92 15.73 -20.68 -7.43
CA GLY A 92 16.92 -20.06 -6.84
C GLY A 92 17.14 -18.61 -7.26
N VAL A 93 16.62 -18.20 -8.41
CA VAL A 93 16.84 -16.87 -8.99
C VAL A 93 15.58 -16.01 -8.84
N ALA A 94 15.75 -14.75 -8.42
CA ALA A 94 14.63 -13.83 -8.30
C ALA A 94 14.33 -13.16 -9.64
N ASN A 95 13.03 -12.95 -9.92
CA ASN A 95 12.56 -12.19 -11.06
C ASN A 95 12.00 -10.84 -10.58
N TYR A 96 12.01 -9.84 -11.47
CA TYR A 96 11.48 -8.51 -11.20
C TYR A 96 10.43 -8.18 -12.24
N TYR A 97 9.23 -7.82 -11.79
CA TYR A 97 8.11 -7.47 -12.65
C TYR A 97 7.77 -6.00 -12.49
N ALA A 98 7.63 -5.27 -13.60
CA ALA A 98 7.17 -3.89 -13.59
C ALA A 98 5.65 -3.85 -13.38
N THR A 99 5.22 -3.20 -12.30
CA THR A 99 3.81 -3.07 -11.92
C THR A 99 3.53 -1.65 -11.43
N ALA A 100 2.28 -1.39 -11.07
CA ALA A 100 1.88 -0.17 -10.38
C ALA A 100 0.91 -0.52 -9.24
N ILE A 101 0.84 0.35 -8.24
CA ILE A 101 -0.22 0.35 -7.23
C ILE A 101 -1.07 1.62 -7.41
N ALA A 102 -2.39 1.45 -7.29
CA ALA A 102 -3.38 2.52 -7.35
C ALA A 102 -4.59 2.09 -6.51
N ASN A 103 -4.44 2.14 -5.18
CA ASN A 103 -5.43 1.63 -4.24
C ASN A 103 -6.45 2.69 -3.79
N GLY A 104 -6.61 3.77 -4.57
CA GLY A 104 -7.51 4.89 -4.26
C GLY A 104 -6.90 5.94 -3.33
N TYR A 105 -5.82 5.61 -2.63
CA TYR A 105 -5.10 6.54 -1.75
C TYR A 105 -3.65 6.74 -2.18
N ASP A 106 -2.89 5.64 -2.26
CA ASP A 106 -1.49 5.57 -2.65
C ASP A 106 -1.36 5.19 -4.13
N PHE A 107 -0.48 5.90 -4.84
CA PHE A 107 -0.17 5.69 -6.25
C PHE A 107 1.34 5.62 -6.45
N ALA A 108 1.84 4.51 -7.00
CA ALA A 108 3.27 4.35 -7.27
C ALA A 108 3.56 3.39 -8.43
N SER A 109 4.65 3.65 -9.14
CA SER A 109 5.25 2.81 -10.17
C SER A 109 6.33 1.93 -9.53
N LEU A 110 6.17 0.61 -9.64
CA LEU A 110 6.88 -0.35 -8.79
C LEU A 110 7.60 -1.43 -9.60
N LEU A 111 8.60 -2.03 -8.97
CA LEU A 111 9.18 -3.30 -9.36
C LEU A 111 8.89 -4.32 -8.26
N ILE A 112 8.24 -5.43 -8.60
CA ILE A 112 7.97 -6.50 -7.65
C ILE A 112 9.00 -7.59 -7.82
N LYS A 113 9.80 -7.80 -6.78
CA LYS A 113 10.70 -8.94 -6.69
C LYS A 113 9.86 -10.18 -6.36
N THR A 114 9.97 -11.21 -7.18
CA THR A 114 9.28 -12.49 -6.97
C THR A 114 10.26 -13.64 -6.81
N ARG A 115 9.80 -14.68 -6.09
CA ARG A 115 10.45 -15.98 -5.92
C ARG A 115 9.54 -17.05 -6.48
N GLU A 116 9.97 -17.71 -7.56
CA GLU A 116 9.21 -18.83 -8.14
C GLU A 116 7.72 -18.50 -8.39
N GLY A 117 7.43 -17.24 -8.76
CA GLY A 117 6.08 -16.72 -9.01
C GLY A 117 5.41 -16.01 -7.82
N ARG A 118 5.98 -16.06 -6.61
CA ARG A 118 5.43 -15.41 -5.40
C ARG A 118 6.07 -14.03 -5.18
N PRO A 119 5.31 -12.93 -5.13
CA PRO A 119 5.81 -11.62 -4.73
C PRO A 119 6.44 -11.65 -3.33
N ILE A 120 7.62 -11.09 -3.14
CA ILE A 120 8.29 -11.08 -1.82
C ILE A 120 8.71 -9.69 -1.36
N LYS A 121 8.89 -8.75 -2.28
CA LYS A 121 9.35 -7.40 -1.95
C LYS A 121 8.93 -6.40 -3.03
N VAL A 122 8.50 -5.23 -2.58
CA VAL A 122 8.31 -4.04 -3.40
C VAL A 122 9.62 -3.26 -3.51
N GLU A 123 10.03 -2.93 -4.72
CA GLU A 123 11.18 -2.09 -5.06
C GLU A 123 10.72 -0.90 -5.91
N ASN A 124 11.50 0.17 -5.90
CA ASN A 124 11.21 1.39 -6.67
C ASN A 124 11.53 1.20 -8.15
N ASN A 125 10.65 1.67 -9.03
CA ASN A 125 10.91 1.68 -10.47
C ASN A 125 11.61 2.98 -10.89
N GLN A 126 12.94 2.95 -10.93
CA GLN A 126 13.76 4.10 -11.35
C GLN A 126 13.59 4.48 -12.83
N MET A 127 13.04 3.59 -13.66
CA MET A 127 12.75 3.88 -15.07
C MET A 127 11.39 4.57 -15.26
N ALA A 128 10.54 4.61 -14.22
CA ALA A 128 9.25 5.26 -14.29
C ALA A 128 9.42 6.79 -14.34
N GLN A 129 8.70 7.44 -15.25
CA GLN A 129 8.72 8.90 -15.39
C GLN A 129 7.97 9.61 -14.27
N THR A 130 7.01 8.94 -13.64
CA THR A 130 6.20 9.49 -12.55
C THR A 130 6.01 8.44 -11.45
N HIS A 131 5.90 8.92 -10.22
CA HIS A 131 5.68 8.10 -9.02
C HIS A 131 6.64 6.90 -8.89
N GLY A 132 7.91 7.06 -9.30
CA GLY A 132 8.91 5.98 -9.28
C GLY A 132 9.38 5.55 -7.89
N SER A 133 8.89 6.22 -6.84
CA SER A 133 9.21 5.95 -5.43
C SER A 133 7.97 5.51 -4.66
N ALA A 134 8.08 4.40 -3.93
CA ALA A 134 7.07 3.92 -2.98
C ALA A 134 7.23 4.57 -1.61
N ASN A 135 6.11 4.86 -0.95
CA ASN A 135 6.10 5.21 0.47
C ASN A 135 6.09 3.95 1.36
N ALA A 136 6.11 4.16 2.68
CA ALA A 136 6.15 3.06 3.65
C ALA A 136 4.93 2.12 3.56
N ARG A 137 3.72 2.66 3.32
CA ARG A 137 2.49 1.87 3.19
C ARG A 137 2.55 0.97 1.95
N VAL A 138 3.01 1.51 0.83
CA VAL A 138 3.21 0.75 -0.42
C VAL A 138 4.26 -0.35 -0.23
N HIS A 139 5.37 -0.10 0.44
CA HIS A 139 6.33 -1.18 0.77
C HIS A 139 5.72 -2.29 1.64
N ALA A 140 4.82 -1.94 2.56
CA ALA A 140 4.13 -2.89 3.44
C ALA A 140 2.99 -3.67 2.75
N SER A 141 2.46 -3.19 1.61
CA SER A 141 1.33 -3.80 0.88
C SER A 141 1.52 -5.25 0.46
N VAL A 142 2.77 -5.75 0.44
CA VAL A 142 3.04 -7.18 0.24
C VAL A 142 2.38 -8.04 1.33
N LEU A 143 2.23 -7.51 2.54
CA LEU A 143 1.57 -8.20 3.64
C LEU A 143 0.07 -8.32 3.41
N ASP A 144 -0.56 -7.31 2.81
CA ASP A 144 -1.99 -7.35 2.46
C ASP A 144 -2.30 -8.48 1.47
N LEU A 145 -1.35 -8.83 0.59
CA LEU A 145 -1.51 -9.97 -0.32
C LEU A 145 -1.50 -11.31 0.42
N TYR A 146 -0.70 -11.43 1.48
CA TYR A 146 -0.50 -12.67 2.25
C TYR A 146 -1.32 -12.73 3.54
N ASP A 147 -2.26 -11.81 3.73
CA ASP A 147 -3.15 -11.83 4.89
C ASP A 147 -4.12 -13.04 4.82
N SER A 148 -4.15 -13.82 5.90
CA SER A 148 -5.04 -14.97 6.06
C SER A 148 -6.50 -14.60 6.27
N TYR A 149 -6.81 -13.35 6.64
CA TYR A 149 -8.17 -12.88 6.87
C TYR A 149 -8.87 -12.33 5.61
N ARG A 150 -8.25 -12.44 4.44
CA ARG A 150 -8.86 -12.03 3.17
C ARG A 150 -10.10 -12.85 2.86
N VAL A 151 -11.06 -12.20 2.21
CA VAL A 151 -12.27 -12.86 1.68
C VAL A 151 -11.85 -13.88 0.62
N MET A 152 -12.12 -15.16 0.89
CA MET A 152 -11.71 -16.28 0.02
C MET A 152 -12.70 -16.59 -1.10
N ALA A 153 -13.98 -16.25 -0.92
CA ALA A 153 -15.04 -16.50 -1.88
C ALA A 153 -16.16 -15.43 -1.75
N PRO A 154 -16.96 -15.22 -2.81
CA PRO A 154 -18.17 -14.41 -2.71
C PRO A 154 -19.09 -14.85 -1.57
N MET A 155 -19.84 -13.89 -1.01
CA MET A 155 -20.83 -14.16 0.04
C MET A 155 -22.18 -13.57 -0.35
N LYS A 156 -23.25 -14.30 -0.04
CA LYS A 156 -24.64 -13.87 -0.20
C LYS A 156 -25.38 -14.09 1.10
N ASN A 157 -25.95 -13.02 1.67
CA ASN A 157 -26.68 -13.06 2.95
C ASN A 157 -25.89 -13.70 4.12
N GLY A 158 -24.56 -13.56 4.12
CA GLY A 158 -23.69 -14.13 5.16
C GLY A 158 -23.22 -15.56 4.89
N GLU A 159 -23.66 -16.19 3.81
CA GLU A 159 -23.25 -17.54 3.41
C GLU A 159 -22.32 -17.50 2.19
N ALA A 160 -21.44 -18.50 2.06
CA ALA A 160 -20.55 -18.62 0.90
C ALA A 160 -21.36 -18.87 -0.38
N SER A 161 -20.96 -18.21 -1.47
CA SER A 161 -21.57 -18.35 -2.80
C SER A 161 -20.48 -18.50 -3.87
N SER A 162 -20.87 -18.89 -5.08
CA SER A 162 -19.97 -19.00 -6.21
C SER A 162 -19.89 -17.71 -7.03
N TRP A 163 -18.82 -17.56 -7.81
CA TRP A 163 -18.69 -16.45 -8.77
C TRP A 163 -19.79 -16.46 -9.81
N THR A 164 -20.19 -17.63 -10.31
CA THR A 164 -21.25 -17.77 -11.31
C THR A 164 -22.62 -17.33 -10.76
N GLU A 165 -22.94 -17.64 -9.51
CA GLU A 165 -24.17 -17.16 -8.87
C GLU A 165 -24.16 -15.64 -8.70
N LEU A 166 -23.04 -15.07 -8.21
CA LEU A 166 -22.89 -13.62 -8.07
C LEU A 166 -23.10 -12.89 -9.40
N GLU A 167 -22.45 -13.37 -10.47
CA GLU A 167 -22.57 -12.79 -11.82
C GLU A 167 -24.00 -12.86 -12.35
N ASN A 168 -24.67 -14.00 -12.19
CA ASN A 168 -26.05 -14.18 -12.63
C ASN A 168 -27.02 -13.29 -11.84
N ASP A 169 -26.87 -13.21 -10.52
CA ASP A 169 -27.71 -12.37 -9.66
C ASP A 169 -27.52 -10.88 -9.99
N LEU A 170 -26.28 -10.43 -10.17
CA LEU A 170 -25.96 -9.04 -10.52
C LEU A 170 -26.61 -8.68 -11.87
N LYS A 171 -26.44 -9.54 -12.88
CA LYS A 171 -27.00 -9.33 -14.21
C LYS A 171 -28.53 -9.28 -14.16
N ALA A 172 -29.17 -10.25 -13.50
CA ALA A 172 -30.61 -10.28 -13.34
C ALA A 172 -31.13 -9.01 -12.65
N LYS A 173 -30.44 -8.55 -11.60
CA LYS A 173 -30.85 -7.35 -10.86
C LYS A 173 -30.67 -6.06 -11.67
N PHE A 174 -29.58 -5.95 -12.42
CA PHE A 174 -29.32 -4.80 -13.27
C PHE A 174 -30.32 -4.73 -14.42
N ASP A 175 -30.65 -5.87 -15.04
CA ASP A 175 -31.63 -5.95 -16.12
C ASP A 175 -33.06 -5.66 -15.60
N GLU A 176 -33.42 -6.05 -14.37
CA GLU A 176 -34.68 -5.67 -13.69
C GLU A 176 -34.78 -4.15 -13.47
N LEU A 177 -33.69 -3.52 -13.07
CA LEU A 177 -33.66 -2.09 -12.76
C LEU A 177 -33.52 -1.21 -14.00
N ASN A 178 -33.04 -1.75 -15.12
CA ASN A 178 -32.78 -0.98 -16.33
C ASN A 178 -34.06 -0.35 -16.89
N GLY A 179 -34.05 0.98 -17.07
CA GLY A 179 -35.22 1.73 -17.53
C GLY A 179 -36.35 1.87 -16.50
N GLY A 180 -36.15 1.42 -15.26
CA GLY A 180 -37.05 1.67 -14.13
C GLY A 180 -36.86 3.06 -13.52
N GLY A 181 -37.65 3.36 -12.48
CA GLY A 181 -37.59 4.66 -11.77
C GLY A 181 -36.55 4.75 -10.64
N ARG A 182 -35.69 3.75 -10.48
CA ARG A 182 -34.65 3.70 -9.42
C ARG A 182 -33.26 3.63 -10.04
N ASP A 183 -32.30 4.31 -9.44
CA ASP A 183 -30.91 4.38 -9.91
C ASP A 183 -30.15 3.08 -9.62
N ILE A 184 -29.23 2.73 -10.52
CA ILE A 184 -28.11 1.82 -10.24
C ILE A 184 -26.91 2.71 -9.92
N VAL A 185 -26.33 2.59 -8.73
CA VAL A 185 -25.18 3.41 -8.35
C VAL A 185 -23.92 2.55 -8.26
N LEU A 186 -22.90 2.96 -9.00
CA LEU A 186 -21.54 2.50 -8.82
C LEU A 186 -20.80 3.50 -7.94
N LEU A 187 -20.42 3.09 -6.74
CA LEU A 187 -19.59 3.86 -5.81
C LEU A 187 -18.17 3.34 -5.89
N THR A 188 -17.19 4.19 -6.20
CA THR A 188 -15.79 3.74 -6.30
C THR A 188 -14.86 4.71 -5.61
N GLN A 189 -13.67 4.23 -5.28
CA GLN A 189 -12.52 5.11 -5.07
C GLN A 189 -12.11 5.81 -6.37
N THR A 190 -11.19 6.78 -6.27
CA THR A 190 -10.51 7.31 -7.46
C THR A 190 -9.67 6.23 -8.14
N PHE A 191 -10.03 5.88 -9.38
CA PHE A 191 -9.25 4.98 -10.21
C PHE A 191 -8.37 5.75 -11.20
N ALA A 192 -7.05 5.63 -11.06
CA ALA A 192 -6.08 6.10 -12.05
C ALA A 192 -5.90 5.06 -13.17
N SER A 193 -6.98 4.72 -13.89
CA SER A 193 -6.99 3.62 -14.87
C SER A 193 -7.86 3.96 -16.10
N PRO A 194 -7.25 4.24 -17.27
CA PRO A 194 -7.99 4.51 -18.50
C PRO A 194 -8.93 3.38 -18.92
N SER A 195 -8.53 2.12 -18.72
CA SER A 195 -9.37 0.96 -19.03
C SER A 195 -10.59 0.86 -18.11
N THR A 196 -10.42 1.21 -16.83
CA THR A 196 -11.55 1.22 -15.87
C THR A 196 -12.51 2.36 -16.19
N SER A 197 -12.01 3.57 -16.51
CA SER A 197 -12.87 4.68 -16.96
C SER A 197 -13.68 4.29 -18.19
N LYS A 198 -13.04 3.68 -19.19
CA LYS A 198 -13.73 3.18 -20.39
C LYS A 198 -14.81 2.15 -20.04
N LEU A 199 -14.51 1.19 -19.16
CA LEU A 199 -15.48 0.18 -18.72
C LEU A 199 -16.70 0.81 -18.02
N ILE A 200 -16.47 1.83 -17.19
CA ILE A 200 -17.56 2.56 -16.53
C ILE A 200 -18.44 3.28 -17.56
N ASP A 201 -17.86 3.89 -18.60
CA ASP A 201 -18.61 4.57 -19.66
C ASP A 201 -19.38 3.59 -20.55
N GLU A 202 -18.82 2.41 -20.82
CA GLU A 202 -19.52 1.30 -21.48
C GLU A 202 -20.69 0.80 -20.63
N LEU A 203 -20.53 0.71 -19.31
CA LEU A 203 -21.62 0.34 -18.38
C LEU A 203 -22.72 1.41 -18.34
N LYS A 204 -22.37 2.70 -18.29
CA LYS A 204 -23.33 3.82 -18.35
C LYS A 204 -24.11 3.82 -19.67
N SER A 205 -23.46 3.46 -20.77
CA SER A 205 -24.10 3.37 -22.09
C SER A 205 -25.11 2.22 -22.17
N LYS A 206 -24.88 1.13 -21.44
CA LYS A 206 -25.79 -0.03 -21.38
C LYS A 206 -26.98 0.18 -20.43
N TYR A 207 -26.74 0.85 -19.31
CA TYR A 207 -27.73 1.06 -18.24
C TYR A 207 -27.99 2.57 -18.07
N SER A 208 -29.09 3.07 -18.63
CA SER A 208 -29.34 4.53 -18.73
C SER A 208 -29.60 5.23 -17.38
N ASN A 209 -30.01 4.46 -16.37
CA ASN A 209 -30.18 4.88 -14.97
C ASN A 209 -28.96 4.56 -14.09
N LEU A 210 -27.80 4.24 -14.70
CA LEU A 210 -26.56 4.03 -13.97
C LEU A 210 -25.85 5.37 -13.71
N ARG A 211 -25.58 5.62 -12.43
CA ARG A 211 -24.78 6.76 -11.96
C ARG A 211 -23.49 6.26 -11.33
N HIS A 212 -22.39 6.93 -11.65
CA HIS A 212 -21.09 6.69 -11.02
C HIS A 212 -20.79 7.82 -10.03
N VAL A 213 -20.47 7.46 -8.80
CA VAL A 213 -20.09 8.38 -7.72
C VAL A 213 -18.69 7.98 -7.25
N VAL A 214 -17.77 8.95 -7.24
CA VAL A 214 -16.41 8.74 -6.71
C VAL A 214 -16.36 9.22 -5.26
N TYR A 215 -15.87 8.36 -4.38
CA TYR A 215 -15.68 8.64 -2.97
C TYR A 215 -14.22 8.43 -2.56
N ASP A 216 -13.61 9.50 -2.06
CA ASP A 216 -12.29 9.46 -1.44
C ASP A 216 -12.48 9.67 0.07
N ALA A 217 -11.94 8.76 0.89
CA ALA A 217 -12.09 8.84 2.34
C ALA A 217 -11.45 10.10 2.94
N ILE A 218 -10.31 10.51 2.39
CA ILE A 218 -9.70 11.82 2.63
C ILE A 218 -9.98 12.66 1.39
N SER A 219 -10.97 13.55 1.51
CA SER A 219 -11.46 14.36 0.40
C SER A 219 -10.52 15.52 0.08
N GLU A 220 -10.40 15.82 -1.21
CA GLU A 220 -9.79 17.03 -1.75
C GLU A 220 -10.80 17.81 -2.61
N SER A 221 -12.10 17.61 -2.39
CA SER A 221 -13.15 18.17 -3.26
C SER A 221 -13.09 19.69 -3.36
N ALA A 222 -12.73 20.39 -2.29
CA ALA A 222 -12.59 21.84 -2.31
C ALA A 222 -11.49 22.33 -3.27
N ALA A 223 -10.35 21.61 -3.32
CA ALA A 223 -9.28 21.91 -4.27
C ALA A 223 -9.70 21.60 -5.71
N LEU A 224 -10.40 20.46 -5.90
CA LEU A 224 -10.95 20.06 -7.20
C LEU A 224 -11.95 21.09 -7.74
N ASP A 225 -12.90 21.52 -6.92
CA ASP A 225 -13.95 22.48 -7.28
C ASP A 225 -13.34 23.85 -7.65
N ALA A 226 -12.37 24.33 -6.86
CA ALA A 226 -11.70 25.61 -7.12
C ALA A 226 -10.87 25.58 -8.41
N PHE A 227 -10.16 24.48 -8.66
CA PHE A 227 -9.38 24.30 -9.88
C PHE A 227 -10.27 24.17 -11.11
N GLU A 228 -11.37 23.40 -11.02
CA GLU A 228 -12.37 23.27 -12.08
C GLU A 228 -13.02 24.62 -12.41
N ALA A 229 -13.39 25.42 -11.39
CA ALA A 229 -13.97 26.74 -11.59
C ALA A 229 -13.03 27.71 -12.31
N LYS A 230 -11.71 27.60 -12.10
CA LYS A 230 -10.71 28.49 -12.71
C LYS A 230 -10.22 28.00 -14.07
N TYR A 231 -10.01 26.70 -14.24
CA TYR A 231 -9.34 26.12 -15.42
C TYR A 231 -10.25 25.24 -16.29
N GLY A 232 -11.48 24.96 -15.87
CA GLY A 232 -12.48 24.25 -16.67
C GLY A 232 -12.35 22.72 -16.68
N GLU A 233 -11.36 22.16 -15.98
CA GLU A 233 -11.21 20.71 -15.82
C GLU A 233 -11.00 20.35 -14.34
N ARG A 234 -11.66 19.28 -13.89
CA ARG A 234 -11.59 18.83 -12.49
C ARG A 234 -10.27 18.12 -12.22
N GLY A 235 -9.46 18.71 -11.36
CA GLY A 235 -8.16 18.19 -10.94
C GLY A 235 -7.51 19.10 -9.90
N MET A 236 -6.28 18.80 -9.51
CA MET A 236 -5.53 19.64 -8.57
C MET A 236 -4.28 20.20 -9.26
N ALA A 237 -3.86 21.41 -8.88
CA ALA A 237 -2.61 21.97 -9.37
C ALA A 237 -1.42 21.07 -8.99
N ASN A 238 -0.45 20.92 -9.89
CA ASN A 238 0.78 20.20 -9.61
C ASN A 238 1.88 21.20 -9.23
N TYR A 239 2.74 20.83 -8.29
CA TYR A 239 3.77 21.72 -7.77
C TYR A 239 5.16 21.09 -7.89
N ASP A 240 6.04 21.75 -8.64
CA ASP A 240 7.44 21.36 -8.78
C ASP A 240 8.31 22.17 -7.81
N PHE A 241 8.32 21.74 -6.54
CA PHE A 241 9.08 22.41 -5.48
C PHE A 241 10.59 22.48 -5.74
N SER A 242 11.14 21.77 -6.73
CA SER A 242 12.55 21.90 -7.10
C SER A 242 12.88 23.24 -7.75
N LYS A 243 11.85 23.97 -8.21
CA LYS A 243 11.95 25.32 -8.79
C LYS A 243 11.71 26.45 -7.77
N ALA A 244 11.33 26.10 -6.54
CA ALA A 244 10.91 27.09 -5.55
C ALA A 244 12.10 27.68 -4.78
N GLU A 245 12.30 28.99 -4.85
CA GLU A 245 13.19 29.74 -3.96
C GLU A 245 12.49 30.12 -2.64
N VAL A 246 11.18 30.37 -2.67
CA VAL A 246 10.37 30.66 -1.49
C VAL A 246 9.09 29.82 -1.51
N ILE A 247 8.84 29.12 -0.42
CA ILE A 247 7.63 28.33 -0.20
C ILE A 247 6.92 28.92 1.02
N VAL A 248 5.69 29.37 0.83
CA VAL A 248 4.77 29.67 1.93
C VAL A 248 3.67 28.63 1.93
N SER A 249 3.44 28.00 3.06
CA SER A 249 2.43 26.96 3.21
C SER A 249 1.47 27.33 4.33
N VAL A 250 0.17 27.25 4.06
CA VAL A 250 -0.90 27.51 5.03
C VAL A 250 -1.70 26.23 5.23
N GLY A 251 -1.30 25.45 6.24
CA GLY A 251 -1.97 24.20 6.59
C GLY A 251 -1.79 23.08 5.58
N ALA A 252 -0.93 23.22 4.57
CA ALA A 252 -0.56 22.13 3.67
C ALA A 252 0.59 21.31 4.26
N ASP A 253 0.44 19.99 4.28
CA ASP A 253 1.48 19.04 4.66
C ASP A 253 1.98 18.30 3.41
N PHE A 254 2.64 19.04 2.50
CA PHE A 254 3.07 18.52 1.20
C PHE A 254 4.20 17.47 1.27
N LEU A 255 4.92 17.36 2.40
CA LEU A 255 5.83 16.23 2.68
C LEU A 255 5.13 15.04 3.37
N GLY A 256 3.84 15.18 3.64
CA GLY A 256 2.97 14.10 4.10
C GLY A 256 2.11 13.57 2.95
N ASP A 257 0.81 13.45 3.21
CA ASP A 257 -0.15 12.84 2.27
C ASP A 257 -1.01 13.87 1.50
N TRP A 258 -0.72 15.17 1.62
CA TRP A 258 -1.46 16.24 0.94
C TRP A 258 -1.46 16.03 -0.58
N GLN A 259 -2.65 16.04 -1.20
CA GLN A 259 -2.86 15.76 -2.63
C GLN A 259 -2.32 14.40 -3.13
N GLY A 260 -2.09 13.44 -2.23
CA GLY A 260 -1.51 12.14 -2.57
C GLY A 260 0.02 12.07 -2.41
N GLY A 261 0.65 13.12 -1.87
CA GLY A 261 2.08 13.15 -1.55
C GLY A 261 2.99 13.14 -2.78
N GLY A 262 4.28 12.87 -2.56
CA GLY A 262 5.28 12.72 -3.63
C GLY A 262 6.11 13.98 -3.93
N PHE A 263 5.98 15.02 -3.11
CA PHE A 263 6.73 16.27 -3.27
C PHE A 263 8.13 16.24 -2.62
N ASP A 264 8.46 15.16 -1.90
CA ASP A 264 9.67 15.03 -1.08
C ASP A 264 10.97 15.29 -1.85
N ALA A 265 11.12 14.66 -3.02
CA ALA A 265 12.34 14.75 -3.81
C ALA A 265 12.56 16.17 -4.36
N GLY A 266 11.48 16.80 -4.86
CA GLY A 266 11.52 18.16 -5.38
C GLY A 266 11.87 19.15 -4.28
N TYR A 267 11.21 19.06 -3.13
CA TYR A 267 11.51 19.87 -1.95
C TYR A 267 12.95 19.68 -1.48
N ALA A 268 13.39 18.43 -1.26
CA ALA A 268 14.73 18.12 -0.77
C ALA A 268 15.85 18.66 -1.67
N LYS A 269 15.65 18.66 -2.99
CA LYS A 269 16.62 19.23 -3.95
C LYS A 269 16.86 20.72 -3.71
N GLY A 270 15.82 21.49 -3.39
CA GLY A 270 15.93 22.91 -3.04
C GLY A 270 16.54 23.18 -1.65
N ARG A 271 16.71 22.15 -0.82
CA ARG A 271 17.29 22.27 0.53
C ARG A 271 18.80 22.06 0.57
N ILE A 272 19.43 21.63 -0.53
CA ILE A 272 20.88 21.47 -0.61
C ILE A 272 21.49 22.85 -0.87
N PRO A 273 22.32 23.40 0.04
CA PRO A 273 22.92 24.70 -0.18
C PRO A 273 23.95 24.63 -1.31
N HIS A 274 23.66 25.26 -2.44
CA HIS A 274 24.58 25.44 -3.55
C HIS A 274 24.78 26.94 -3.79
N ASP A 275 26.04 27.39 -3.89
CA ASP A 275 26.40 28.81 -4.03
C ASP A 275 25.77 29.73 -2.98
N GLY A 276 25.58 29.23 -1.75
CA GLY A 276 24.95 29.99 -0.65
C GLY A 276 23.45 30.21 -0.81
N LYS A 277 22.79 29.58 -1.79
CA LYS A 277 21.34 29.61 -1.97
C LYS A 277 20.69 28.35 -1.42
N MET A 278 19.54 28.52 -0.79
CA MET A 278 18.67 27.45 -0.31
C MET A 278 17.23 27.95 -0.38
N SER A 279 16.29 27.08 -0.77
CA SER A 279 14.87 27.38 -0.75
C SER A 279 14.43 27.76 0.66
N TYR A 280 13.75 28.89 0.84
CA TYR A 280 13.24 29.36 2.12
C TYR A 280 11.78 28.94 2.32
N HIS A 281 11.48 28.28 3.44
CA HIS A 281 10.17 27.70 3.72
C HIS A 281 9.54 28.28 5.00
N VAL A 282 8.37 28.90 4.84
CA VAL A 282 7.50 29.38 5.94
C VAL A 282 6.24 28.51 6.02
N GLN A 283 6.06 27.82 7.15
CA GLN A 283 4.89 26.99 7.43
C GLN A 283 3.99 27.67 8.45
N PHE A 284 2.77 28.02 8.05
CA PHE A 284 1.66 28.35 8.94
C PHE A 284 0.82 27.11 9.18
N GLU A 285 0.80 26.57 10.40
CA GLU A 285 0.01 25.37 10.69
C GLU A 285 -0.48 25.30 12.14
N SER A 286 -1.60 24.60 12.33
CA SER A 286 -2.14 24.35 13.66
C SER A 286 -1.46 23.16 14.33
N ASN A 287 -1.49 22.01 13.68
CA ASN A 287 -0.80 20.80 14.12
C ASN A 287 0.67 20.87 13.73
N MET A 288 1.53 20.11 14.41
CA MET A 288 2.90 19.93 13.98
C MET A 288 2.96 18.80 12.97
N THR A 289 3.39 19.09 11.74
CA THR A 289 3.49 18.12 10.65
C THR A 289 4.95 17.81 10.30
N ILE A 290 5.16 16.84 9.40
CA ILE A 290 6.50 16.58 8.84
C ILE A 290 6.99 17.81 8.07
N THR A 291 6.10 18.41 7.28
CA THR A 291 6.37 19.64 6.52
C THR A 291 6.79 20.79 7.43
N GLY A 292 6.04 21.03 8.52
CA GLY A 292 6.39 22.07 9.49
C GLY A 292 7.67 21.79 10.28
N GLY A 293 8.00 20.52 10.53
CA GLY A 293 9.26 20.11 11.14
C GLY A 293 10.49 20.34 10.24
N LYS A 294 10.29 20.54 8.93
CA LYS A 294 11.34 20.86 7.95
C LYS A 294 11.36 22.33 7.53
N ALA A 295 10.42 23.15 7.98
CA ALA A 295 10.36 24.58 7.66
C ALA A 295 11.48 25.39 8.35
N ASP A 296 11.94 26.45 7.69
CA ASP A 296 12.86 27.42 8.30
C ASP A 296 12.13 28.26 9.34
N LYS A 297 10.87 28.62 9.04
CA LYS A 297 10.00 29.34 9.95
C LYS A 297 8.67 28.62 10.08
N ARG A 298 8.46 28.01 11.25
CA ARG A 298 7.15 27.48 11.64
C ARG A 298 6.39 28.50 12.48
N VAL A 299 5.16 28.81 12.07
CA VAL A 299 4.25 29.73 12.74
C VAL A 299 3.02 28.94 13.18
N SER A 300 2.95 28.63 14.48
CA SER A 300 1.76 27.97 15.04
C SER A 300 0.61 28.95 15.19
N LEU A 301 -0.59 28.56 14.75
CA LEU A 301 -1.81 29.36 14.81
C LEU A 301 -3.05 28.45 14.99
N LYS A 302 -4.21 29.03 15.31
CA LYS A 302 -5.46 28.28 15.39
C LYS A 302 -5.99 27.95 13.99
N PRO A 303 -6.76 26.86 13.81
CA PRO A 303 -7.42 26.57 12.54
C PRO A 303 -8.29 27.74 12.05
N SER A 304 -8.97 28.44 12.96
CA SER A 304 -9.79 29.62 12.66
C SER A 304 -9.00 30.82 12.12
N GLU A 305 -7.69 30.90 12.41
CA GLU A 305 -6.81 31.99 11.98
C GLU A 305 -6.21 31.73 10.60
N GLN A 306 -6.16 30.48 10.13
CA GLN A 306 -5.54 30.12 8.84
C GLN A 306 -6.22 30.82 7.65
N ARG A 307 -7.56 30.87 7.65
CA ARG A 307 -8.32 31.58 6.60
C ARG A 307 -8.01 33.07 6.59
N VAL A 308 -7.85 33.68 7.76
CA VAL A 308 -7.51 35.11 7.87
C VAL A 308 -6.07 35.35 7.41
N VAL A 309 -5.11 34.48 7.78
CA VAL A 309 -3.73 34.53 7.27
C VAL A 309 -3.69 34.46 5.75
N LEU A 310 -4.39 33.50 5.15
CA LEU A 310 -4.45 33.34 3.70
C LEU A 310 -5.05 34.58 3.01
N ALA A 311 -6.16 35.09 3.55
CA ALA A 311 -6.80 36.28 3.02
C ALA A 311 -5.89 37.53 3.14
N LYS A 312 -5.15 37.70 4.24
CA LYS A 312 -4.17 38.78 4.40
C LYS A 312 -2.98 38.65 3.45
N LEU A 313 -2.49 37.42 3.20
CA LEU A 313 -1.47 37.16 2.17
C LEU A 313 -1.97 37.58 0.79
N TYR A 314 -3.20 37.20 0.43
CA TYR A 314 -3.85 37.65 -0.81
C TYR A 314 -3.89 39.17 -0.91
N GLY A 315 -4.39 39.85 0.13
CA GLY A 315 -4.49 41.30 0.14
C GLY A 315 -3.15 42.02 -0.08
N LYS A 316 -2.06 41.48 0.47
CA LYS A 316 -0.71 42.05 0.30
C LYS A 316 -0.14 41.83 -1.09
N ILE A 317 -0.44 40.70 -1.73
CA ILE A 317 0.06 40.36 -3.06
C ILE A 317 -0.78 41.03 -4.15
N ALA A 318 -2.11 41.01 -4.01
CA ALA A 318 -3.05 41.59 -4.96
C ALA A 318 -3.33 43.09 -4.72
N GLY A 319 -2.72 43.71 -3.70
CA GLY A 319 -2.90 45.14 -3.39
C GLY A 319 -4.32 45.51 -2.91
N SER A 320 -5.02 44.57 -2.26
CA SER A 320 -6.40 44.74 -1.80
C SER A 320 -6.50 44.76 -0.27
N ALA A 321 -7.36 45.63 0.28
CA ALA A 321 -7.65 45.64 1.71
C ALA A 321 -8.54 44.45 2.09
N VAL A 322 -8.09 43.65 3.06
CA VAL A 322 -8.79 42.43 3.48
C VAL A 322 -9.18 42.50 4.96
N PRO A 323 -10.47 42.23 5.30
CA PRO A 323 -10.94 42.25 6.67
C PRO A 323 -10.37 41.09 7.50
N GLY A 324 -10.48 41.20 8.82
CA GLY A 324 -9.99 40.21 9.77
C GLY A 324 -8.87 40.75 10.66
N THR A 325 -8.83 40.27 11.90
CA THR A 325 -7.86 40.68 12.92
C THR A 325 -6.99 39.49 13.27
N LEU A 326 -5.67 39.68 13.23
CA LEU A 326 -4.69 38.72 13.74
C LEU A 326 -3.93 39.33 14.92
N SER A 327 -3.31 38.49 15.74
CA SER A 327 -2.37 38.98 16.75
C SER A 327 -1.18 39.67 16.07
N ALA A 328 -0.54 40.64 16.75
CA ALA A 328 0.61 41.36 16.21
C ALA A 328 1.74 40.41 15.73
N ARG A 329 1.94 39.28 16.42
CA ARG A 329 2.90 38.23 16.04
C ARG A 329 2.54 37.60 14.69
N LEU A 330 1.27 37.35 14.44
CA LEU A 330 0.79 36.74 13.20
C LEU A 330 0.79 37.76 12.05
N GLU A 331 0.42 39.01 12.31
CA GLU A 331 0.55 40.10 11.31
C GLU A 331 2.01 40.24 10.85
N ASP A 332 2.98 40.31 11.78
CA ASP A 332 4.41 40.37 11.44
C ASP A 332 4.89 39.15 10.63
N ALA A 333 4.39 37.96 10.96
CA ALA A 333 4.73 36.75 10.21
C ALA A 333 4.15 36.78 8.78
N VAL A 334 2.92 37.27 8.63
CA VAL A 334 2.27 37.45 7.32
C VAL A 334 2.99 38.52 6.49
N ASP A 335 3.38 39.63 7.10
CA ASP A 335 4.16 40.70 6.45
C ASP A 335 5.46 40.16 5.86
N LYS A 336 6.22 39.41 6.67
CA LYS A 336 7.49 38.80 6.25
C LYS A 336 7.29 37.74 5.18
N ALA A 337 6.26 36.90 5.30
CA ALA A 337 5.95 35.88 4.31
C ALA A 337 5.53 36.50 2.97
N ALA A 338 4.68 37.53 2.98
CA ALA A 338 4.27 38.25 1.77
C ALA A 338 5.46 38.94 1.10
N ALA A 339 6.34 39.61 1.88
CA ALA A 339 7.54 40.24 1.35
C ALA A 339 8.48 39.21 0.70
N ALA A 340 8.66 38.04 1.32
CA ALA A 340 9.47 36.96 0.75
C ALA A 340 8.88 36.41 -0.56
N LEU A 341 7.55 36.21 -0.62
CA LEU A 341 6.86 35.80 -1.85
C LEU A 341 7.06 36.83 -2.98
N GLN A 342 6.86 38.12 -2.67
CA GLN A 342 7.03 39.20 -3.64
C GLN A 342 8.48 39.34 -4.12
N GLN A 343 9.46 39.18 -3.22
CA GLN A 343 10.87 39.27 -3.56
C GLN A 343 11.32 38.12 -4.48
N ALA A 344 10.81 36.90 -4.27
CA ALA A 344 11.15 35.74 -5.10
C ALA A 344 10.35 35.68 -6.41
N GLY A 345 9.24 36.43 -6.53
CA GLY A 345 8.47 36.57 -7.77
C GLY A 345 8.01 35.22 -8.32
N ASN A 346 8.37 34.90 -9.56
CA ASN A 346 7.97 33.65 -10.22
C ASN A 346 8.59 32.39 -9.60
N LYS A 347 9.66 32.51 -8.79
CA LYS A 347 10.26 31.39 -8.05
C LYS A 347 9.59 31.17 -6.68
N ALA A 348 8.54 31.93 -6.36
CA ALA A 348 7.78 31.78 -5.12
C ALA A 348 6.53 30.92 -5.35
N VAL A 349 6.09 30.22 -4.31
CA VAL A 349 4.81 29.50 -4.32
C VAL A 349 4.09 29.62 -2.99
N LEU A 350 2.77 29.74 -3.06
CA LEU A 350 1.87 29.56 -1.94
C LEU A 350 1.09 28.25 -2.10
N VAL A 351 1.02 27.45 -1.05
CA VAL A 351 0.18 26.24 -0.98
C VAL A 351 -0.71 26.26 0.25
N SER A 352 -1.87 25.60 0.17
CA SER A 352 -2.84 25.55 1.28
C SER A 352 -3.52 24.19 1.40
N GLY A 353 -3.67 23.73 2.64
CA GLY A 353 -4.44 22.53 2.99
C GLY A 353 -5.84 22.85 3.54
N ILE A 354 -6.31 24.08 3.41
CA ILE A 354 -7.64 24.48 3.89
C ILE A 354 -8.71 23.86 2.97
N GLN A 355 -9.57 23.00 3.53
CA GLN A 355 -10.68 22.36 2.83
C GLN A 355 -11.87 23.33 2.65
N ASP A 356 -11.68 24.34 1.81
CA ASP A 356 -12.65 25.40 1.49
C ASP A 356 -12.38 25.94 0.07
N ALA A 357 -13.39 25.94 -0.80
CA ALA A 357 -13.20 26.27 -2.22
C ALA A 357 -12.77 27.74 -2.43
N ASP A 358 -13.24 28.68 -1.60
CA ASP A 358 -12.83 30.08 -1.68
C ASP A 358 -11.37 30.22 -1.27
N ALA A 359 -10.94 29.54 -0.21
CA ALA A 359 -9.55 29.49 0.21
C ALA A 359 -8.64 28.93 -0.90
N GLN A 360 -9.04 27.81 -1.52
CA GLN A 360 -8.27 27.22 -2.62
C GLN A 360 -8.22 28.15 -3.84
N THR A 361 -9.31 28.85 -4.14
CA THR A 361 -9.36 29.87 -5.21
C THR A 361 -8.35 30.99 -4.95
N LEU A 362 -8.26 31.51 -3.71
CA LEU A 362 -7.26 32.53 -3.36
C LEU A 362 -5.83 32.05 -3.57
N VAL A 363 -5.53 30.79 -3.30
CA VAL A 363 -4.19 30.21 -3.56
C VAL A 363 -3.87 30.22 -5.05
N LEU A 364 -4.82 29.79 -5.88
CA LEU A 364 -4.67 29.81 -7.33
C LEU A 364 -4.52 31.25 -7.87
N GLU A 365 -5.21 32.24 -7.29
CA GLU A 365 -5.05 33.64 -7.65
C GLU A 365 -3.68 34.21 -7.23
N ILE A 366 -3.21 33.89 -6.03
CA ILE A 366 -1.89 34.33 -5.56
C ILE A 366 -0.78 33.77 -6.45
N ASN A 367 -0.80 32.47 -6.73
CA ASN A 367 0.23 31.86 -7.57
C ASN A 367 0.18 32.39 -9.02
N ALA A 368 -1.02 32.71 -9.53
CA ALA A 368 -1.17 33.37 -10.83
C ALA A 368 -0.60 34.81 -10.80
N ALA A 369 -0.88 35.59 -9.75
CA ALA A 369 -0.36 36.95 -9.59
C ALA A 369 1.17 36.97 -9.46
N LEU A 370 1.77 35.95 -8.84
CA LEU A 370 3.22 35.75 -8.77
C LEU A 370 3.82 35.25 -10.09
N SER A 371 3.00 34.81 -11.04
CA SER A 371 3.43 34.08 -12.24
C SER A 371 4.34 32.89 -11.88
N SER A 372 3.97 32.16 -10.83
CA SER A 372 4.79 31.10 -10.25
C SER A 372 5.10 29.99 -11.26
N GLU A 373 6.37 29.74 -11.56
CA GLU A 373 6.79 28.60 -12.38
C GLU A 373 6.81 27.26 -11.61
N VAL A 374 6.57 27.33 -10.29
CA VAL A 374 6.48 26.17 -9.39
C VAL A 374 5.13 25.48 -9.59
N MET A 375 4.06 26.25 -9.79
CA MET A 375 2.71 25.73 -10.01
C MET A 375 2.49 25.41 -11.49
N ASN A 376 2.31 24.13 -11.81
CA ASN A 376 1.97 23.65 -13.13
C ASN A 376 0.46 23.37 -13.22
N THR A 377 -0.22 24.13 -14.07
CA THR A 377 -1.67 24.00 -14.31
C THR A 377 -1.99 23.16 -15.53
N GLU A 378 -1.03 22.91 -16.42
CA GLU A 378 -1.21 22.06 -17.61
C GLU A 378 -1.10 20.56 -17.25
N GLN A 379 -0.23 20.23 -16.29
CA GLN A 379 -0.04 18.87 -15.78
C GLN A 379 -0.71 18.69 -14.43
N MET A 380 -2.03 18.77 -14.38
CA MET A 380 -2.77 18.59 -13.13
C MET A 380 -2.67 17.18 -12.53
N ILE A 381 -2.85 17.11 -11.22
CA ILE A 381 -2.91 15.88 -10.44
C ILE A 381 -4.35 15.35 -10.45
N LYS A 382 -4.50 14.07 -10.78
CA LYS A 382 -5.79 13.33 -10.83
C LYS A 382 -5.86 12.15 -9.87
N THR A 383 -5.01 12.14 -8.83
CA THR A 383 -4.96 11.09 -7.78
C THR A 383 -6.17 11.14 -6.85
N ARG A 384 -6.96 12.21 -6.90
CA ARG A 384 -8.25 12.38 -6.23
C ARG A 384 -9.25 12.96 -7.23
N GLN A 385 -10.47 12.45 -7.24
CA GLN A 385 -11.54 12.86 -8.14
C GLN A 385 -12.92 12.88 -7.45
N GLY A 386 -12.97 12.62 -6.14
CA GLY A 386 -14.20 12.59 -5.36
C GLY A 386 -14.99 13.92 -5.35
N SER A 387 -16.26 13.79 -5.00
CA SER A 387 -17.17 14.93 -4.80
C SER A 387 -18.04 14.72 -3.56
N ASP A 388 -17.76 15.52 -2.52
CA ASP A 388 -18.52 15.49 -1.27
C ASP A 388 -20.01 15.79 -1.47
N SER A 389 -20.35 16.64 -2.44
CA SER A 389 -21.74 16.96 -2.77
C SER A 389 -22.44 15.77 -3.42
N GLN A 390 -21.78 15.08 -4.36
CA GLN A 390 -22.34 13.86 -4.97
C GLN A 390 -22.54 12.74 -3.96
N LEU A 391 -21.60 12.55 -3.02
CA LEU A 391 -21.76 11.58 -1.94
C LEU A 391 -22.95 11.92 -1.03
N LYS A 392 -23.09 13.19 -0.62
CA LYS A 392 -24.23 13.64 0.19
C LYS A 392 -25.56 13.42 -0.53
N THR A 393 -25.60 13.69 -1.84
CA THR A 393 -26.77 13.39 -2.68
C THR A 393 -27.05 11.89 -2.73
N LEU A 394 -26.04 11.05 -2.92
CA LEU A 394 -26.19 9.59 -2.90
C LEU A 394 -26.81 9.11 -1.58
N ILE A 395 -26.31 9.57 -0.43
CA ILE A 395 -26.84 9.20 0.88
C ILE A 395 -28.32 9.61 1.01
N SER A 396 -28.67 10.82 0.56
CA SER A 396 -30.06 11.30 0.54
C SER A 396 -30.97 10.46 -0.36
N ASP A 397 -30.48 10.08 -1.54
CA ASP A 397 -31.22 9.26 -2.51
C ASP A 397 -31.41 7.82 -2.01
N MET A 398 -30.43 7.25 -1.31
CA MET A 398 -30.55 5.96 -0.64
C MET A 398 -31.62 6.01 0.45
N ASN A 399 -31.60 7.03 1.30
CA ASN A 399 -32.59 7.19 2.38
C ASN A 399 -34.01 7.42 1.86
N SER A 400 -34.17 8.02 0.67
CA SER A 400 -35.47 8.25 0.03
C SER A 400 -35.92 7.10 -0.88
N GLY A 401 -35.17 6.00 -0.96
CA GLY A 401 -35.53 4.80 -1.74
C GLY A 401 -35.38 4.95 -3.25
N LYS A 402 -34.69 6.00 -3.72
CA LYS A 402 -34.42 6.22 -5.15
C LYS A 402 -33.33 5.33 -5.71
N VAL A 403 -32.45 4.78 -4.86
CA VAL A 403 -31.40 3.85 -5.27
C VAL A 403 -31.93 2.41 -5.24
N GLY A 404 -31.89 1.73 -6.38
CA GLY A 404 -32.35 0.35 -6.53
C GLY A 404 -31.23 -0.69 -6.33
N ALA A 405 -30.00 -0.33 -6.66
CA ALA A 405 -28.81 -1.14 -6.42
C ALA A 405 -27.58 -0.24 -6.16
N LEU A 406 -26.69 -0.68 -5.28
CA LEU A 406 -25.41 -0.07 -5.00
C LEU A 406 -24.31 -1.13 -5.19
N VAL A 407 -23.30 -0.81 -6.00
CA VAL A 407 -22.06 -1.58 -6.14
C VAL A 407 -20.93 -0.72 -5.60
N MET A 408 -20.14 -1.25 -4.66
CA MET A 408 -19.05 -0.52 -4.00
C MET A 408 -17.78 -1.34 -3.88
#